data_AF-A0AAW4KQN1-F1
#
_entry.id   AF-A0AAW4KQN1-F1
#
_cell.length_a   1.000
_cell.length_b   1.000
_cell.length_c   1.000
_cell.angle_alpha   90.00
_cell.angle_beta   90.00
_cell.angle_gamma   90.00
#
_symmetry.space_group_name_H-M   'P 1'
#
loop_
_entity.id
_entity.type
_entity.pdbx_description
1 polymer ?
#
loop_
_entity_poly.entity_id
_entity_poly.type
_entity_poly.pdbx_seq_one_letter_code
_entity_poly.pdbx_strand_id
1 'polypeptide(L)'
;LWWLDVALSLACGVLIPFMMFTRQEHSIDQMTAVWLLPVVAAEVAAASGGLLAPHLLGAHSQLVMLVTSYVLWAFSLPVAFSILTILMLRMALHKLPHANMAASSWLALGPIGTGALGMLLLGTDA
;
A
#
# COMPACT_ATOMS: atom_id res chain seq x y z
N LEU A 1 -4.21 19.16 -4.11
CA LEU A 1 -3.12 18.22 -4.46
C LEU A 1 -3.38 16.84 -3.86
N TRP A 2 -3.64 16.72 -2.54
CA TRP A 2 -3.91 15.42 -1.91
C TRP A 2 -5.07 14.63 -2.54
N TRP A 3 -6.22 15.26 -2.83
CA TRP A 3 -7.34 14.58 -3.51
C TRP A 3 -6.98 13.97 -4.88
N LEU A 4 -6.05 14.61 -5.61
CA LEU A 4 -5.53 14.09 -6.87
C LEU A 4 -4.65 12.86 -6.65
N ASP A 5 -3.83 12.89 -5.59
CA ASP A 5 -2.99 11.76 -5.18
C ASP A 5 -3.84 10.55 -4.72
N VAL A 6 -4.92 10.80 -3.98
CA VAL A 6 -5.92 9.78 -3.60
C VAL A 6 -6.57 9.17 -4.84
N ALA A 7 -7.03 9.99 -5.78
CA ALA A 7 -7.65 9.49 -7.01
C ALA A 7 -6.66 8.68 -7.86
N LEU A 8 -5.42 9.15 -7.98
CA LEU A 8 -4.38 8.49 -8.77
C LEU A 8 -3.90 7.19 -8.11
N SER A 9 -3.75 7.17 -6.79
CA SER A 9 -3.36 5.97 -6.03
C SER A 9 -4.44 4.89 -6.09
N LEU A 10 -5.72 5.24 -5.97
CA LEU A 10 -6.83 4.32 -6.20
C LEU A 10 -6.88 3.84 -7.65
N ALA A 11 -6.72 4.75 -8.61
CA ALA A 11 -6.68 4.39 -10.02
C ALA A 11 -5.56 3.39 -10.29
N CYS A 12 -4.32 3.68 -9.87
CA CYS A 12 -3.18 2.77 -10.02
C CYS A 12 -3.38 1.44 -9.27
N GLY A 13 -3.90 1.50 -8.04
CA GLY A 13 -4.19 0.33 -7.20
C GLY A 13 -5.24 -0.61 -7.81
N VAL A 14 -6.12 -0.12 -8.68
CA VAL A 14 -7.14 -0.94 -9.38
C VAL A 14 -6.70 -1.28 -10.80
N LEU A 15 -6.20 -0.31 -11.57
CA LEU A 15 -5.82 -0.50 -12.98
C LEU A 15 -4.66 -1.49 -13.13
N ILE A 16 -3.65 -1.43 -12.24
CA ILE A 16 -2.46 -2.28 -12.37
C ILE A 16 -2.82 -3.75 -12.11
N PRO A 17 -3.51 -4.12 -11.00
CA PRO A 17 -4.01 -5.48 -10.84
C PRO A 17 -4.99 -5.89 -11.94
N PHE A 18 -5.88 -5.00 -12.39
CA PHE A 18 -6.82 -5.29 -13.47
C PHE A 18 -6.10 -5.65 -14.77
N MET A 19 -5.06 -4.90 -15.16
CA MET A 19 -4.24 -5.22 -16.32
C MET A 19 -3.43 -6.50 -16.12
N MET A 20 -2.95 -6.77 -14.91
CA MET A 20 -2.26 -8.02 -14.60
C MET A 20 -3.17 -9.24 -14.81
N PHE A 21 -4.42 -9.19 -14.32
CA PHE A 21 -5.38 -10.27 -14.50
C PHE A 21 -5.89 -10.43 -15.94
N THR A 22 -5.97 -9.34 -16.71
CA THR A 22 -6.57 -9.36 -18.06
C THR A 22 -5.58 -9.55 -19.20
N ARG A 23 -4.30 -9.21 -19.01
CA ARG A 23 -3.31 -9.16 -20.11
C ARG A 23 -2.02 -9.92 -19.86
N GLN A 24 -1.72 -10.37 -18.65
CA GLN A 24 -0.42 -10.98 -18.33
C GLN A 24 -0.58 -12.37 -17.72
N GLU A 25 -0.02 -13.40 -18.38
CA GLU A 25 0.19 -14.71 -17.75
C GLU A 25 1.32 -14.61 -16.73
N HIS A 26 0.95 -14.60 -15.44
CA HIS A 26 1.90 -14.64 -14.35
C HIS A 26 2.03 -16.06 -13.81
N SER A 27 3.16 -16.70 -14.08
CA SER A 27 3.57 -17.89 -13.34
C SER A 27 3.98 -17.49 -11.92
N ILE A 28 3.56 -18.26 -10.91
CA ILE A 28 3.93 -18.08 -9.48
C ILE A 28 5.45 -18.03 -9.28
N ASP A 29 6.22 -18.60 -10.20
CA ASP A 29 7.69 -18.58 -10.17
C ASP A 29 8.26 -17.14 -10.30
N GLN A 30 7.56 -16.27 -11.03
CA GLN A 30 7.97 -14.88 -11.30
C GLN A 30 7.36 -13.85 -10.35
N MET A 31 6.62 -14.29 -9.32
CA MET A 31 5.98 -13.37 -8.37
C MET A 31 7.05 -12.62 -7.56
N THR A 32 7.08 -11.29 -7.69
CA THR A 32 8.07 -10.41 -7.04
C THR A 32 7.37 -9.39 -6.15
N ALA A 33 8.11 -8.85 -5.18
CA ALA A 33 7.61 -7.81 -4.28
C ALA A 33 7.23 -6.49 -4.98
N VAL A 34 7.53 -6.36 -6.28
CA VAL A 34 7.08 -5.26 -7.16
C VAL A 34 5.56 -5.12 -7.17
N TRP A 35 4.82 -6.22 -6.91
CA TRP A 35 3.36 -6.22 -6.82
C TRP A 35 2.83 -5.37 -5.66
N LEU A 36 3.68 -5.01 -4.69
CA LEU A 36 3.34 -4.12 -3.59
C LEU A 36 3.34 -2.64 -4.02
N LEU A 37 4.01 -2.26 -5.11
CA LEU A 37 4.17 -0.85 -5.51
C LEU A 37 2.83 -0.10 -5.69
N PRO A 38 1.80 -0.66 -6.35
CA PRO A 38 0.51 0.03 -6.49
C PRO A 38 -0.22 0.17 -5.17
N VAL A 39 -0.08 -0.82 -4.29
CA VAL A 39 -0.76 -0.92 -2.99
C VAL A 39 -0.16 0.11 -2.02
N VAL A 40 1.17 0.25 -2.02
CA VAL A 40 1.90 1.22 -1.19
C VAL A 40 1.50 2.66 -1.50
N ALA A 41 1.18 2.99 -2.76
CA ALA A 41 0.75 4.35 -3.12
C ALA A 41 -0.50 4.80 -2.32
N ALA A 42 -1.49 3.91 -2.17
CA ALA A 42 -2.69 4.22 -1.38
C ALA A 42 -2.40 4.38 0.12
N GLU A 43 -1.43 3.63 0.64
CA GLU A 43 -1.00 3.71 2.03
C GLU A 43 -0.23 5.00 2.34
N VAL A 44 0.65 5.42 1.43
CA VAL A 44 1.37 6.70 1.53
C VAL A 44 0.40 7.88 1.44
N ALA A 45 -0.61 7.79 0.57
CA ALA A 45 -1.68 8.78 0.49
C ALA A 45 -2.48 8.87 1.81
N ALA A 46 -2.79 7.72 2.43
CA ALA A 46 -3.46 7.66 3.72
C ALA A 46 -2.63 8.33 4.84
N ALA A 47 -1.35 7.97 4.97
CA ALA A 47 -0.44 8.55 5.96
C ALA A 47 -0.25 10.07 5.74
N SER A 48 -0.11 10.50 4.49
CA SER A 48 -0.04 11.93 4.14
C SER A 48 -1.30 12.68 4.56
N GLY A 49 -2.48 12.05 4.45
CA GLY A 49 -3.74 12.65 4.89
C GLY A 49 -3.83 12.82 6.41
N GLY A 50 -3.23 11.90 7.19
CA GLY A 50 -3.06 12.06 8.64
C GLY A 50 -2.19 13.26 8.99
N LEU A 51 -1.04 13.44 8.32
CA LEU A 51 -0.17 14.61 8.52
C LEU A 51 -0.82 15.95 8.14
N LEU A 52 -1.68 15.92 7.12
CA LEU A 52 -2.38 17.11 6.62
C LEU A 52 -3.57 17.48 7.49
N ALA A 53 -4.22 16.52 8.16
CA ALA A 53 -5.45 16.73 8.93
C ALA A 53 -5.37 17.88 9.97
N PRO A 54 -4.30 18.02 10.79
CA PRO A 54 -4.17 19.12 11.75
C PRO A 54 -4.05 20.52 11.14
N HIS A 55 -3.69 20.60 9.85
CA HIS A 55 -3.44 21.87 9.15
C HIS A 55 -4.68 22.41 8.45
N LEU A 56 -5.81 21.68 8.45
CA LEU A 56 -7.06 22.13 7.84
C LEU A 56 -7.86 23.02 8.81
N LEU A 57 -8.20 24.23 8.35
CA LEU A 57 -9.12 25.13 9.05
C LEU A 57 -10.57 24.65 8.84
N GLY A 58 -11.01 23.70 9.67
CA GLY A 58 -12.41 23.27 9.73
C GLY A 58 -12.58 21.83 10.22
N ALA A 59 -13.29 21.66 11.33
CA ALA A 59 -13.53 20.36 11.96
C ALA A 59 -14.18 19.34 11.01
N HIS A 60 -15.10 19.79 10.14
CA HIS A 60 -15.74 18.92 9.16
C HIS A 60 -14.77 18.44 8.08
N SER A 61 -13.93 19.34 7.55
CA SER A 61 -12.92 19.01 6.53
C SER A 61 -11.83 18.08 7.08
N GLN A 62 -11.42 18.30 8.32
CA GLN A 62 -10.50 17.42 9.05
C GLN A 62 -11.09 16.01 9.22
N LEU A 63 -12.35 15.91 9.63
CA LEU A 63 -13.04 14.63 9.81
C LEU A 63 -13.16 13.87 8.48
N VAL A 64 -13.56 14.55 7.40
CA VAL A 64 -13.62 13.94 6.05
C VAL A 64 -12.24 13.43 5.60
N MET A 65 -11.18 14.21 5.85
CA MET A 65 -9.81 13.83 5.53
C MET A 65 -9.38 12.57 6.31
N LEU A 66 -9.59 12.55 7.63
CA LEU A 66 -9.27 11.42 8.50
C LEU A 66 -10.03 10.15 8.10
N VAL A 67 -11.34 10.25 7.86
CA VAL A 67 -12.17 9.11 7.43
C VAL A 67 -11.68 8.59 6.07
N THR A 68 -11.38 9.47 5.12
CA THR A 68 -10.88 9.07 3.81
C THR A 68 -9.51 8.38 3.93
N SER A 69 -8.61 8.89 4.77
CA SER A 69 -7.33 8.24 5.06
C SER A 69 -7.51 6.87 5.72
N TYR A 70 -8.43 6.71 6.67
CA TYR A 70 -8.75 5.41 7.27
C TYR A 70 -9.26 4.41 6.23
N VAL A 71 -10.12 4.85 5.31
CA VAL A 71 -10.63 4.01 4.22
C VAL A 71 -9.50 3.57 3.28
N LEU A 72 -8.60 4.48 2.90
CA LEU A 72 -7.44 4.17 2.05
C LEU A 72 -6.48 3.19 2.73
N TRP A 73 -6.21 3.40 4.02
CA TRP A 73 -5.40 2.51 4.83
C TRP A 73 -6.03 1.11 4.93
N ALA A 74 -7.34 1.04 5.21
CA ALA A 74 -8.08 -0.23 5.29
C ALA A 74 -8.20 -0.95 3.94
N PHE A 75 -8.17 -0.22 2.83
CA PHE A 75 -8.14 -0.79 1.49
C PHE A 75 -6.76 -1.39 1.17
N SER A 76 -5.68 -0.69 1.53
CA SER A 76 -4.32 -1.06 1.15
C SER A 76 -3.73 -2.18 2.02
N LEU A 77 -3.83 -2.07 3.34
CA LEU A 77 -3.10 -2.96 4.25
C LEU A 77 -3.47 -4.44 4.13
N PRO A 78 -4.75 -4.84 4.09
CA PRO A 78 -5.12 -6.25 3.95
C PRO A 78 -4.59 -6.86 2.65
N VAL A 79 -4.57 -6.07 1.57
CA VAL A 79 -4.03 -6.49 0.27
C VAL A 79 -2.50 -6.64 0.37
N ALA A 80 -1.82 -5.69 0.98
CA ALA A 80 -0.37 -5.77 1.21
C ALA A 80 0.00 -7.00 2.06
N PHE A 81 -0.70 -7.24 3.18
CA PHE A 81 -0.49 -8.42 4.04
C PHE A 81 -0.74 -9.74 3.31
N SER A 82 -1.76 -9.79 2.46
CA SER A 82 -2.06 -10.98 1.64
C SER A 82 -0.90 -11.29 0.70
N ILE A 83 -0.37 -10.28 0.00
CA ILE A 83 0.79 -10.42 -0.89
C ILE A 83 2.03 -10.84 -0.11
N LEU A 84 2.29 -10.22 1.05
CA LEU A 84 3.41 -10.57 1.94
C LEU A 84 3.33 -12.02 2.42
N THR A 85 2.13 -12.51 2.78
CA THR A 85 1.91 -13.88 3.23
C THR A 85 2.24 -14.88 2.12
N ILE A 86 1.83 -14.59 0.88
CA ILE A 86 2.15 -15.43 -0.29
C ILE A 86 3.65 -15.39 -0.59
N LEU A 87 4.29 -14.22 -0.53
CA LEU A 87 5.75 -14.09 -0.72
C LEU A 87 6.54 -14.85 0.34
N MET A 88 6.10 -14.82 1.60
CA MET A 88 6.70 -15.59 2.69
C MET A 88 6.56 -17.10 2.43
N LEU A 89 5.37 -17.56 2.04
CA LEU A 89 5.13 -18.96 1.67
C LEU A 89 6.00 -19.39 0.47
N ARG A 90 6.15 -18.53 -0.54
CA ARG A 90 7.04 -18.75 -1.69
C ARG A 90 8.48 -18.95 -1.23
N MET A 91 9.01 -18.07 -0.38
CA MET A 91 10.38 -18.19 0.14
C MET A 91 10.57 -19.42 1.03
N ALA A 92 9.52 -19.87 1.73
CA ALA A 92 9.57 -21.08 2.54
C ALA A 92 9.62 -22.36 1.68
N LEU A 93 8.93 -22.37 0.54
CA LEU A 93 8.82 -23.55 -0.34
C LEU A 93 9.88 -23.60 -1.45
N HIS A 94 10.30 -22.46 -1.98
CA HIS A 94 11.31 -22.34 -3.03
C HIS A 94 12.54 -21.61 -2.47
N LYS A 95 13.72 -22.22 -2.59
CA LYS A 95 15.01 -21.70 -2.08
C LYS A 95 15.20 -20.20 -2.41
N LEU A 96 15.96 -19.51 -1.55
CA LEU A 96 16.21 -18.06 -1.62
C LEU A 96 16.40 -17.57 -3.08
N PRO A 97 15.66 -16.52 -3.50
CA PRO A 97 15.79 -15.95 -4.83
C PRO A 97 17.25 -15.62 -5.18
N HIS A 98 17.63 -15.78 -6.45
CA HIS A 98 18.95 -15.33 -6.96
C HIS A 98 19.25 -13.89 -6.51
N ALA A 99 20.51 -13.55 -6.21
CA ALA A 99 20.94 -12.30 -5.56
C ALA A 99 20.30 -11.00 -6.10
N ASN A 100 19.95 -10.93 -7.40
CA ASN A 100 19.23 -9.80 -7.99
C ASN A 100 17.81 -9.56 -7.43
N MET A 101 17.18 -10.59 -6.85
CA MET A 101 15.84 -10.52 -6.27
C MET A 101 15.86 -10.24 -4.75
N ALA A 102 17.04 -10.25 -4.10
CA ALA A 102 17.17 -9.92 -2.67
C ALA A 102 16.87 -8.43 -2.38
N ALA A 103 17.08 -7.55 -3.35
CA ALA A 103 16.64 -6.15 -3.26
C ALA A 103 15.10 -6.04 -3.24
N SER A 104 14.39 -6.96 -3.90
CA SER A 104 12.92 -6.96 -3.89
C SER A 104 12.36 -7.34 -2.52
N SER A 105 13.03 -8.21 -1.75
CA SER A 105 12.59 -8.52 -0.38
C SER A 105 12.62 -7.30 0.56
N TRP A 106 13.42 -6.26 0.26
CA TRP A 106 13.37 -5.01 1.01
C TRP A 106 12.10 -4.20 0.74
N LEU A 107 11.44 -4.37 -0.41
CA LEU A 107 10.15 -3.73 -0.69
C LEU A 107 9.05 -4.22 0.26
N ALA A 108 9.18 -5.42 0.82
CA ALA A 108 8.25 -5.94 1.82
C ALA A 108 8.28 -5.14 3.14
N LEU A 109 9.42 -4.53 3.48
CA LEU A 109 9.52 -3.65 4.66
C LEU A 109 8.74 -2.35 4.47
N GLY A 110 8.53 -1.93 3.22
CA GLY A 110 7.78 -0.72 2.87
C GLY A 110 6.39 -0.72 3.51
N PRO A 111 5.47 -1.61 3.07
CA PRO A 111 4.10 -1.65 3.59
C PRO A 111 4.00 -1.81 5.10
N ILE A 112 4.92 -2.57 5.71
CA ILE A 112 4.92 -2.75 7.16
C ILE A 112 5.24 -1.43 7.86
N GLY A 113 6.26 -0.71 7.40
CA GLY A 113 6.66 0.58 7.96
C GLY A 113 5.63 1.67 7.69
N THR A 114 5.17 1.81 6.45
CA THR A 114 4.18 2.82 6.06
C THR A 114 2.80 2.55 6.66
N GLY A 115 2.42 1.29 6.83
CA GLY A 115 1.16 0.92 7.46
C GLY A 115 1.12 1.20 8.96
N ALA A 116 2.22 0.90 9.65
CA ALA A 116 2.37 1.25 11.07
C ALA A 116 2.42 2.77 11.27
N LEU A 117 3.15 3.49 10.42
CA LEU A 117 3.18 4.96 10.43
C LEU A 117 1.79 5.55 10.16
N GLY A 118 1.06 5.01 9.18
CA GLY A 118 -0.31 5.43 8.87
C GLY A 118 -1.23 5.29 10.09
N MET A 119 -1.19 4.16 10.80
CA MET A 119 -1.93 3.98 12.05
C MET A 119 -1.56 4.99 13.13
N LEU A 120 -0.25 5.22 13.33
CA LEU A 120 0.23 6.15 14.35
C LEU A 120 -0.27 7.57 14.07
N LEU A 121 -0.15 8.03 12.82
CA LEU A 121 -0.56 9.36 12.40
C LEU A 121 -2.08 9.54 12.52
N LEU A 122 -2.85 8.56 12.06
CA LEU A 122 -4.31 8.61 12.14
C LEU A 122 -4.82 8.50 13.59
N GLY A 123 -4.12 7.77 14.45
CA GLY A 123 -4.47 7.61 15.86
C GLY A 123 -4.00 8.76 16.76
N THR A 124 -3.10 9.62 16.30
CA THR A 124 -2.65 10.79 17.08
C THR A 124 -3.69 11.93 17.07
N ASP A 125 -4.50 12.00 16.02
CA ASP A 125 -5.50 13.05 15.80
C ASP A 125 -6.97 12.54 15.95
N ALA A 126 -7.17 11.34 16.49
CA ALA A 126 -8.47 10.73 16.78
C ALA A 126 -8.89 10.91 18.25
#